data_AF-A0A7E6EJ44-F1
#
_entry.id   AF-A0A7E6EJ44-F1
#
_cell.length_a   1.000
_cell.length_b   1.000
_cell.length_c   1.000
_cell.angle_alpha   90.00
_cell.angle_beta   90.00
_cell.angle_gamma   90.00
#
_symmetry.space_group_name_H-M   'P 1'
#
loop_
_entity.id
_entity.type
_entity.pdbx_description
1 polymer ?
#
loop_
_entity_poly.entity_id
_entity_poly.type
_entity_poly.pdbx_seq_one_letter_code
_entity_poly.pdbx_strand_id
1 'polypeptide(L)'
;MNIMVTVVMPTVAPYVKVNQCRQQGAKVIIWGSNIAESMMHAMKLVTSEGYCYINGYLCPVYSRYNDRDIIIGQGTLGIEIMEDVPNVDAVLVPVGGAGLIAGISSCIKFNNPNVLIYVITAPKLSGDRVSSMSQLPRSIEAWKASLLRA
;
A
#
# COMPACT_ATOMS: atom_id res chain seq x y z
N MET A 1 15.98 -9.55 11.49
CA MET A 1 15.91 -10.91 10.89
C MET A 1 17.11 -11.08 9.97
N ASN A 2 17.75 -12.24 9.89
CA ASN A 2 18.91 -12.47 9.04
C ASN A 2 18.47 -12.95 7.64
N ILE A 3 17.84 -12.05 6.87
CA ILE A 3 17.31 -12.35 5.53
C ILE A 3 17.98 -11.42 4.52
N MET A 4 18.51 -11.99 3.45
CA MET A 4 19.09 -11.23 2.34
C MET A 4 17.97 -10.57 1.52
N VAL A 5 18.01 -9.25 1.38
CA VAL A 5 16.99 -8.47 0.66
C VAL A 5 17.61 -7.87 -0.60
N THR A 6 16.93 -8.08 -1.73
CA THR A 6 17.25 -7.44 -3.01
C THR A 6 16.12 -6.50 -3.39
N VAL A 7 16.44 -5.24 -3.73
CA VAL A 7 15.47 -4.24 -4.17
C VAL A 7 15.80 -3.84 -5.60
N VAL A 8 14.86 -4.08 -6.52
CA VAL A 8 14.98 -3.64 -7.91
C VAL A 8 14.26 -2.30 -8.07
N MET A 9 14.98 -1.27 -8.49
CA MET A 9 14.45 0.10 -8.64
C MET A 9 14.69 0.62 -10.07
N PRO A 10 13.82 1.47 -10.62
CA PRO A 10 14.04 2.06 -11.93
C PRO A 10 15.15 3.11 -11.89
N THR A 11 15.69 3.46 -13.05
CA THR A 11 16.71 4.51 -13.20
C THR A 11 16.22 5.88 -12.72
N VAL A 12 14.92 6.13 -12.78
CA VAL A 12 14.27 7.38 -12.31
C VAL A 12 14.00 7.40 -10.81
N ALA A 13 14.36 6.37 -10.05
CA ALA A 13 14.13 6.33 -8.61
C ALA A 13 14.92 7.44 -7.89
N PRO A 14 14.28 8.20 -6.96
CA PRO A 14 14.99 9.22 -6.21
C PRO A 14 16.20 8.67 -5.47
N TYR A 15 17.35 9.34 -5.58
CA TYR A 15 18.61 8.92 -4.98
C TYR A 15 18.49 8.63 -3.48
N VAL A 16 17.72 9.45 -2.75
CA VAL A 16 17.47 9.27 -1.31
C VAL A 16 16.90 7.88 -1.00
N LYS A 17 15.94 7.39 -1.81
CA LYS A 17 15.33 6.07 -1.61
C LYS A 17 16.32 4.94 -1.90
N VAL A 18 17.09 5.07 -2.98
CA VAL A 18 18.15 4.11 -3.36
C VAL A 18 19.18 4.01 -2.24
N ASN A 19 19.63 5.15 -1.72
CA ASN A 19 20.67 5.19 -0.70
C ASN A 19 20.18 4.63 0.64
N GLN A 20 18.94 4.93 1.05
CA GLN A 20 18.34 4.34 2.25
C GLN A 20 18.28 2.81 2.19
N CYS A 21 17.87 2.23 1.05
CA CYS A 21 17.88 0.77 0.90
C CYS A 21 19.29 0.18 1.06
N ARG A 22 20.31 0.82 0.47
CA ARG A 22 21.71 0.39 0.61
C ARG A 22 22.20 0.49 2.05
N GLN A 23 21.87 1.59 2.75
CA GLN A 23 22.23 1.79 4.16
C GLN A 23 21.59 0.74 5.08
N GLN A 24 20.41 0.24 4.73
CA GLN A 24 19.73 -0.85 5.43
C GLN A 24 20.27 -2.25 5.05
N GLY A 25 21.34 -2.34 4.25
CA GLY A 25 21.98 -3.59 3.88
C GLY A 25 21.33 -4.33 2.70
N ALA A 26 20.36 -3.71 2.01
CA ALA A 26 19.74 -4.33 0.85
C ALA A 26 20.65 -4.26 -0.38
N LYS A 27 20.69 -5.34 -1.17
CA LYS A 27 21.29 -5.34 -2.51
C LYS A 27 20.37 -4.57 -3.45
N VAL A 28 20.81 -3.38 -3.89
CA VAL A 28 20.01 -2.55 -4.81
C VAL A 28 20.44 -2.77 -6.25
N ILE A 29 19.50 -3.20 -7.10
CA ILE A 29 19.67 -3.35 -8.55
C ILE A 29 18.91 -2.20 -9.22
N ILE A 30 19.60 -1.39 -10.01
CA ILE A 30 18.97 -0.34 -10.81
C ILE A 30 18.68 -0.90 -12.20
N TRP A 31 17.40 -1.10 -12.54
CA TRP A 31 16.98 -1.66 -13.82
C TRP A 31 15.62 -1.12 -14.26
N GLY A 32 15.50 -0.80 -15.55
CA GLY A 32 14.27 -0.33 -16.17
C GLY A 32 14.07 1.18 -16.09
N SER A 33 13.34 1.72 -17.06
CA SER A 33 13.00 3.14 -17.16
C SER A 33 11.87 3.56 -16.21
N ASN A 34 11.07 2.60 -15.77
CA ASN A 34 9.88 2.79 -14.95
C ASN A 34 9.62 1.59 -14.02
N ILE A 35 8.67 1.74 -13.09
CA ILE A 35 8.34 0.72 -12.08
C ILE A 35 7.92 -0.61 -12.71
N ALA A 36 7.18 -0.60 -13.83
CA ALA A 36 6.72 -1.83 -14.47
C ALA A 36 7.89 -2.64 -15.04
N GLU A 37 8.87 -1.97 -15.67
CA GLU A 37 10.09 -2.63 -16.14
C GLU A 37 10.95 -3.19 -15.01
N SER A 38 11.10 -2.44 -13.91
CA SER A 38 11.80 -2.93 -12.73
C SER A 38 11.11 -4.15 -12.12
N MET A 39 9.77 -4.15 -12.06
CA MET A 39 8.98 -5.29 -11.60
C MET A 39 9.19 -6.51 -12.50
N MET A 40 9.16 -6.34 -13.83
CA MET A 40 9.43 -7.46 -14.76
C MET A 40 10.81 -8.06 -14.55
N HIS A 41 11.82 -7.22 -14.27
CA HIS A 41 13.16 -7.71 -13.94
C HIS A 41 13.20 -8.45 -12.60
N ALA A 42 12.54 -7.92 -11.56
CA ALA A 42 12.41 -8.61 -10.28
C ALA A 42 11.73 -9.98 -10.42
N MET A 43 10.69 -10.08 -11.26
CA MET A 43 10.02 -11.34 -11.56
C MET A 43 10.92 -12.34 -12.29
N LYS A 44 11.86 -11.88 -13.13
CA LYS A 44 12.87 -12.77 -13.70
C LYS A 44 13.72 -13.40 -12.59
N LEU A 45 14.20 -12.62 -11.63
CA LEU A 45 14.98 -13.12 -10.49
C LEU A 45 14.19 -14.16 -9.68
N VAL A 46 12.89 -13.97 -9.48
CA VAL A 46 12.00 -14.96 -8.85
C VAL A 46 12.04 -16.28 -9.62
N THR A 47 11.85 -16.22 -10.94
CA THR A 47 11.81 -17.43 -11.77
C THR A 47 13.18 -18.10 -11.97
N SER A 48 14.27 -17.33 -12.05
CA SER A 48 15.60 -17.85 -12.40
C SER A 48 16.44 -18.21 -11.17
N GLU A 49 16.29 -17.47 -10.07
CA GLU A 49 17.13 -17.58 -8.87
C GLU A 49 16.32 -17.96 -7.62
N GLY A 50 14.99 -18.13 -7.73
CA GLY A 50 14.15 -18.63 -6.64
C GLY A 50 13.86 -17.61 -5.54
N TYR A 51 13.96 -16.30 -5.82
CA TYR A 51 13.61 -15.26 -4.84
C TYR A 51 12.13 -15.32 -4.46
N CYS A 52 11.83 -15.00 -3.21
CA CYS A 52 10.46 -14.66 -2.80
C CYS A 52 10.17 -13.20 -3.18
N TYR A 53 9.10 -12.97 -3.94
CA TYR A 53 8.69 -11.62 -4.32
C TYR A 53 7.81 -10.98 -3.25
N ILE A 54 8.31 -9.90 -2.65
CA ILE A 54 7.54 -9.04 -1.75
C ILE A 54 7.15 -7.79 -2.53
N ASN A 55 5.85 -7.56 -2.69
CA ASN A 55 5.34 -6.43 -3.43
C ASN A 55 5.09 -5.21 -2.53
N GLY A 56 5.33 -4.00 -3.05
CA GLY A 56 4.92 -2.74 -2.41
C GLY A 56 3.53 -2.27 -2.82
N TYR A 57 2.89 -2.93 -3.79
CA TYR A 57 1.53 -2.65 -4.27
C TYR A 57 0.70 -3.93 -4.24
N LEU A 58 -0.61 -3.84 -3.97
CA LEU A 58 -1.49 -5.00 -4.08
C LEU A 58 -1.43 -5.55 -5.51
N CYS A 59 -0.99 -6.80 -5.68
CA CYS A 59 -0.95 -7.45 -7.00
C CYS A 59 -1.34 -8.93 -6.85
N PRO A 60 -2.55 -9.30 -7.30
CA PRO A 60 -3.12 -10.62 -7.03
C PRO A 60 -2.45 -11.76 -7.82
N VAL A 61 -1.58 -11.45 -8.79
CA VAL A 61 -1.10 -12.45 -9.76
C VAL A 61 0.04 -13.30 -9.20
N TYR A 62 0.88 -12.77 -8.31
CA TYR A 62 2.10 -13.47 -7.85
C TYR A 62 2.25 -13.55 -6.33
N SER A 63 1.35 -12.93 -5.56
CA SER A 63 1.49 -12.80 -4.11
C SER A 63 0.18 -13.12 -3.38
N ARG A 64 -0.24 -14.38 -3.43
CA ARG A 64 -1.48 -14.81 -2.77
C ARG A 64 -1.44 -14.75 -1.23
N TYR A 65 -0.25 -14.71 -0.63
CA TYR A 65 -0.07 -14.68 0.83
C TYR A 65 0.54 -13.36 1.34
N ASN A 66 1.57 -12.84 0.68
CA ASN A 66 2.26 -11.63 1.12
C ASN A 66 1.36 -10.38 1.12
N ASP A 67 0.41 -10.29 0.18
CA ASP A 67 -0.51 -9.14 0.12
C ASP A 67 -1.41 -9.09 1.38
N ARG A 68 -1.81 -10.26 1.91
CA ARG A 68 -2.60 -10.34 3.13
C ARG A 68 -1.79 -9.90 4.35
N ASP A 69 -0.57 -10.41 4.50
CA ASP A 69 0.28 -10.08 5.64
C ASP A 69 0.67 -8.60 5.65
N ILE A 70 0.91 -8.02 4.46
CA ILE A 70 1.12 -6.58 4.31
C ILE A 70 -0.11 -5.80 4.76
N ILE A 71 -1.31 -6.15 4.29
CA ILE A 71 -2.57 -5.48 4.67
C ILE A 71 -2.79 -5.55 6.19
N ILE A 72 -2.60 -6.74 6.78
CA ILE A 72 -2.74 -6.93 8.24
C ILE A 72 -1.73 -6.06 8.97
N GLY A 73 -0.47 -6.06 8.52
CA GLY A 73 0.57 -5.19 9.05
C GLY A 73 0.18 -3.71 8.99
N GLN A 74 -0.39 -3.25 7.87
CA GLN A 74 -0.88 -1.87 7.76
C GLN A 74 -2.07 -1.58 8.69
N GLY A 75 -2.85 -2.59 9.04
CA GLY A 75 -3.99 -2.47 9.96
C GLY A 75 -3.59 -2.18 11.39
N THR A 76 -2.35 -2.44 11.79
CA THR A 76 -1.83 -2.09 13.13
C THR A 76 -1.94 -0.60 13.42
N LEU A 77 -1.73 0.25 12.41
CA LEU A 77 -1.92 1.70 12.53
C LEU A 77 -3.38 2.06 12.88
N GLY A 78 -4.36 1.26 12.44
CA GLY A 78 -5.75 1.44 12.83
C GLY A 78 -5.98 1.18 14.32
N ILE A 79 -5.23 0.26 14.92
CA ILE A 79 -5.26 -0.01 16.37
C ILE A 79 -4.68 1.20 17.10
N GLU A 80 -3.48 1.65 16.71
CA GLU A 80 -2.80 2.80 17.30
C GLU A 80 -3.67 4.07 17.25
N ILE A 81 -4.34 4.34 16.12
CA ILE A 81 -5.26 5.49 15.98
C ILE A 81 -6.41 5.42 17.00
N MET A 82 -7.00 4.25 17.21
CA MET A 82 -8.12 4.08 18.15
C MET A 82 -7.66 4.13 19.61
N GLU A 83 -6.42 3.76 19.90
CA GLU A 83 -5.81 3.88 21.23
C GLU A 83 -5.48 5.34 21.55
N ASP A 84 -4.85 6.05 20.62
CA ASP A 84 -4.47 7.46 20.77
C ASP A 84 -5.68 8.40 20.74
N VAL A 85 -6.71 8.06 19.96
CA VAL A 85 -7.95 8.85 19.81
C VAL A 85 -9.19 7.95 19.95
N PRO A 86 -9.61 7.63 21.19
CA PRO A 86 -10.71 6.68 21.45
C PRO A 86 -12.07 7.03 20.83
N ASN A 87 -12.33 8.33 20.62
CA ASN A 87 -13.58 8.85 20.06
C ASN A 87 -13.38 9.45 18.67
N VAL A 88 -12.52 8.85 17.84
CA VAL A 88 -12.26 9.36 16.49
C VAL A 88 -13.53 9.36 15.64
N ASP A 89 -13.90 10.53 15.11
CA ASP A 89 -15.05 10.67 14.20
C ASP A 89 -14.69 10.33 12.75
N ALA A 90 -13.47 10.66 12.34
CA ALA A 90 -13.01 10.53 10.97
C ALA A 90 -11.50 10.28 10.85
N VAL A 91 -11.10 9.50 9.86
CA VAL A 91 -9.70 9.23 9.51
C VAL A 91 -9.46 9.51 8.03
N LEU A 92 -8.46 10.33 7.73
CA LEU A 92 -8.04 10.65 6.37
C LEU A 92 -6.84 9.77 6.01
N VAL A 93 -6.97 8.96 4.97
CA VAL A 93 -5.95 7.99 4.57
C VAL A 93 -5.44 8.30 3.15
N PRO A 94 -4.13 8.51 2.95
CA PRO A 94 -3.57 8.64 1.61
C PRO A 94 -3.63 7.31 0.86
N VAL A 95 -4.06 7.33 -0.40
CA VAL A 95 -4.20 6.11 -1.21
C VAL A 95 -3.27 6.12 -2.42
N GLY A 96 -2.36 5.14 -2.45
CA GLY A 96 -1.58 4.75 -3.62
C GLY A 96 -1.98 3.34 -4.08
N GLY A 97 -1.32 2.32 -3.53
CA GLY A 97 -1.61 0.90 -3.82
C GLY A 97 -2.76 0.28 -3.02
N ALA A 98 -3.56 1.08 -2.32
CA ALA A 98 -4.69 0.70 -1.47
C ALA A 98 -4.43 -0.25 -0.26
N GLY A 99 -3.23 -0.80 -0.08
CA GLY A 99 -2.90 -1.66 1.07
C GLY A 99 -3.08 -0.98 2.44
N LEU A 100 -2.66 0.28 2.56
CA LEU A 100 -2.78 1.06 3.80
C LEU A 100 -4.23 1.25 4.23
N ILE A 101 -5.08 1.76 3.32
CA ILE A 101 -6.50 1.98 3.62
C ILE A 101 -7.23 0.65 3.86
N ALA A 102 -6.90 -0.42 3.12
CA ALA A 102 -7.48 -1.73 3.35
C ALA A 102 -7.22 -2.22 4.78
N GLY A 103 -5.99 -2.09 5.27
CA GLY A 103 -5.61 -2.47 6.63
C GLY A 103 -6.31 -1.61 7.69
N ILE A 104 -6.13 -0.29 7.61
CA ILE A 104 -6.69 0.67 8.59
C ILE A 104 -8.21 0.54 8.65
N SER A 105 -8.90 0.53 7.50
CA SER A 105 -10.35 0.49 7.46
C SER A 105 -10.92 -0.82 8.02
N SER A 106 -10.27 -1.95 7.75
CA SER A 106 -10.70 -3.24 8.29
C SER A 106 -10.64 -3.24 9.82
N CYS A 107 -9.56 -2.72 10.40
CA CYS A 107 -9.41 -2.62 11.85
C CYS A 107 -10.42 -1.64 12.47
N ILE A 108 -10.46 -0.41 11.97
CA ILE A 108 -11.32 0.65 12.53
C ILE A 108 -12.79 0.27 12.41
N LYS A 109 -13.24 -0.23 11.25
CA LYS A 109 -14.65 -0.60 11.04
C LYS A 109 -15.08 -1.83 11.85
N PHE A 110 -14.14 -2.73 12.14
CA PHE A 110 -14.40 -3.84 13.05
C PHE A 110 -14.66 -3.35 14.48
N ASN A 111 -13.89 -2.36 14.95
CA ASN A 111 -14.05 -1.82 16.30
C ASN A 111 -15.21 -0.82 16.43
N ASN A 112 -15.33 0.12 15.50
CA ASN A 112 -16.39 1.11 15.45
C ASN A 112 -16.82 1.40 14.00
N PRO A 113 -17.96 0.85 13.55
CA PRO A 113 -18.42 1.02 12.16
C PRO A 113 -18.84 2.45 11.83
N ASN A 114 -19.03 3.33 12.82
CA ASN A 114 -19.49 4.70 12.59
C ASN A 114 -18.37 5.68 12.19
N VAL A 115 -17.10 5.35 12.46
CA VAL A 115 -15.96 6.21 12.11
C VAL A 115 -15.89 6.43 10.60
N LEU A 116 -15.82 7.67 10.15
CA LEU A 116 -15.75 8.02 8.73
C LEU A 116 -14.31 7.80 8.21
N ILE A 117 -14.16 7.26 7.01
CA ILE A 117 -12.83 7.02 6.42
C ILE A 117 -12.81 7.69 5.06
N TYR A 118 -11.88 8.65 4.90
CA TYR A 118 -11.75 9.44 3.69
C TYR A 118 -10.46 9.10 2.95
N VAL A 119 -10.59 8.99 1.63
CA VAL A 119 -9.47 8.76 0.73
C VAL A 119 -8.87 10.09 0.31
N ILE A 120 -7.55 10.24 0.47
CA ILE A 120 -6.81 11.39 -0.03
C ILE A 120 -5.88 10.95 -1.15
N THR A 121 -5.97 11.58 -2.33
CA THR A 121 -5.14 11.28 -3.50
C THR A 121 -4.60 12.55 -4.14
N ALA A 122 -3.47 12.44 -4.83
CA ALA A 122 -2.94 13.56 -5.61
C ALA A 122 -3.84 13.82 -6.84
N PRO A 123 -4.09 15.09 -7.22
CA PRO A 123 -5.02 15.44 -8.32
C PRO A 123 -4.74 14.71 -9.63
N LYS A 124 -3.46 14.44 -9.94
CA LYS A 124 -3.02 13.79 -11.18
C LYS A 124 -3.27 12.28 -11.25
N LEU A 125 -3.54 11.62 -10.11
CA LEU A 125 -3.81 10.17 -10.03
C LEU A 125 -5.31 9.84 -10.09
N SER A 126 -6.17 10.87 -10.11
CA SER A 126 -7.63 10.74 -10.09
C SER A 126 -8.25 10.28 -11.42
N GLY A 127 -7.49 10.26 -12.52
CA GLY A 127 -7.99 9.97 -13.88
C GLY A 127 -8.25 8.47 -14.15
N ASP A 128 -7.27 7.60 -13.86
CA ASP A 128 -7.30 6.22 -14.40
C ASP A 128 -7.41 5.10 -13.35
N ARG A 129 -7.03 5.36 -12.09
CA ARG A 129 -7.09 4.35 -11.00
C ARG A 129 -8.22 4.58 -9.99
N VAL A 130 -8.90 5.73 -10.08
CA VAL A 130 -10.07 6.09 -9.26
C VAL A 130 -11.37 5.84 -10.04
N SER A 131 -11.30 5.39 -11.29
CA SER A 131 -12.48 5.11 -12.14
C SER A 131 -13.33 3.93 -11.64
N SER A 132 -12.74 2.94 -10.96
CA SER A 132 -13.51 1.92 -10.21
C SER A 132 -14.06 2.42 -8.87
N MET A 133 -13.66 3.63 -8.46
CA MET A 133 -14.12 4.39 -7.30
C MET A 133 -14.86 5.67 -7.73
N SER A 134 -15.38 5.70 -8.96
CA SER A 134 -16.09 6.83 -9.59
C SER A 134 -17.37 7.27 -8.86
N GLN A 135 -17.74 6.57 -7.79
CA GLN A 135 -18.84 6.91 -6.89
C GLN A 135 -18.39 7.69 -5.64
N LEU A 136 -17.08 7.94 -5.45
CA LEU A 136 -16.60 8.69 -4.29
C LEU A 136 -16.68 10.21 -4.55
N PRO A 137 -17.26 10.99 -3.62
CA PRO A 137 -17.33 12.44 -3.75
C PRO A 137 -15.93 13.05 -3.83
N ARG A 138 -15.74 13.98 -4.78
CA ARG A 138 -14.46 14.65 -5.08
C ARG A 138 -14.12 15.80 -4.12
N SER A 139 -15.01 16.09 -3.18
CA SER A 139 -14.88 17.09 -2.11
C SER A 139 -15.36 16.48 -0.80
N ILE A 140 -14.89 16.99 0.34
CA ILE A 140 -15.33 16.56 1.67
C ILE A 140 -16.79 16.99 1.85
N GLU A 141 -17.70 16.16 1.37
CA GLU A 141 -19.05 16.02 1.89
C GLU A 141 -19.12 14.60 2.47
N ALA A 142 -19.48 14.52 3.74
CA ALA A 142 -19.30 13.32 4.54
C ALA A 142 -19.99 12.08 3.94
N TRP A 143 -19.21 11.03 3.63
CA TRP A 143 -19.76 9.75 3.19
C TRP A 143 -19.87 8.78 4.37
N LYS A 144 -21.09 8.35 4.71
CA LYS A 144 -21.35 7.25 5.64
C LYS A 144 -21.12 5.92 4.92
N ALA A 145 -20.10 5.19 5.35
CA ALA A 145 -19.79 3.89 4.78
C ALA A 145 -20.83 2.82 5.16
N SER A 146 -21.66 2.40 4.21
CA SER A 146 -22.53 1.23 4.32
C SER A 146 -21.99 0.10 3.43
N LEU A 147 -20.84 -0.49 3.78
CA LEU A 147 -20.26 -1.62 3.05
C LEU A 147 -19.71 -2.74 3.94
N LEU A 148 -20.28 -2.93 5.14
CA LEU A 148 -20.17 -4.18 5.89
C LEU A 148 -21.52 -4.48 6.53
N ARG A 149 -22.42 -5.09 5.75
CA ARG A 149 -23.43 -6.02 6.29
C ARG A 149 -22.98 -7.40 5.84
N ALA A 150 -22.26 -8.09 6.72
CA ALA A 150 -22.22 -9.54 6.76
C ALA A 150 -23.20 -9.97 7.85
#